data_AF-A0A2W6ZAB2-F1
#
_entry.id   AF-A0A2W6ZAB2-F1
#
_cell.length_a   1.000
_cell.length_b   1.000
_cell.length_c   1.000
_cell.angle_alpha   90.00
_cell.angle_beta   90.00
_cell.angle_gamma   90.00
#
_symmetry.space_group_name_H-M   'P 1'
#
loop_
_entity.id
_entity.type
_entity.pdbx_description
1 polymer ?
#
loop_
_entity_poly.entity_id
_entity_poly.type
_entity_poly.pdbx_seq_one_letter_code
_entity_poly.pdbx_strand_id
1 'polypeptide(L)' 'MEVIMQNQNCPKCDGKMDVGKVTGETLAYYSNLQKKRFKLPVLFNKACACLGCGYVELYLDVNALNQRIQSNGSD' A
#
# COMPACT_ATOMS: atom_id res chain seq x y z
N MET A 1 0.52 9.83 -15.72
CA MET A 1 1.25 8.66 -16.26
C MET A 1 0.65 7.42 -15.62
N GLU A 2 -0.08 6.61 -16.38
CA GLU A 2 -0.53 5.30 -15.92
C GLU A 2 0.70 4.39 -15.80
N VAL A 3 0.97 3.92 -14.58
CA VAL A 3 1.97 2.88 -14.36
C VAL A 3 1.36 1.56 -14.85
N ILE A 4 1.68 1.18 -16.09
CA ILE A 4 1.37 -0.13 -16.66
C ILE A 4 2.17 -1.15 -15.84
N MET A 5 1.53 -1.77 -14.84
CA MET A 5 2.10 -2.92 -14.15
C MET A 5 2.02 -4.12 -15.09
N GLN A 6 3.11 -4.39 -15.79
CA GLN A 6 3.28 -5.64 -16.53
C GLN A 6 3.14 -6.82 -15.54
N ASN A 7 2.17 -7.70 -15.81
CA ASN A 7 2.09 -9.07 -15.30
C ASN A 7 2.61 -9.31 -13.87
N GLN A 8 1.95 -8.76 -12.86
CA GLN A 8 2.19 -9.23 -11.50
C GLN A 8 1.25 -10.41 -11.21
N ASN A 9 1.78 -11.62 -11.38
CA ASN A 9 1.16 -12.81 -10.81
C ASN A 9 1.16 -12.73 -9.29
N CYS A 10 0.24 -13.44 -8.66
CA CYS A 10 0.13 -13.47 -7.21
C CYS A 10 1.40 -14.04 -6.59
N PRO A 11 2.05 -13.36 -5.63
CA PRO A 11 3.27 -13.86 -5.00
C PRO A 11 3.02 -15.08 -4.10
N LYS A 12 1.74 -15.42 -3.81
CA LYS A 12 1.35 -16.56 -2.97
C LYS A 12 1.07 -17.83 -3.78
N CYS A 13 0.45 -17.71 -4.95
CA CYS A 13 -0.05 -18.86 -5.70
C CYS A 13 0.17 -18.76 -7.22
N ASP A 14 0.91 -17.74 -7.68
CA ASP A 14 1.16 -17.42 -9.09
C ASP A 14 -0.12 -17.15 -9.92
N GLY A 15 -1.27 -16.98 -9.27
CA GLY A 15 -2.55 -16.72 -9.92
C GLY A 15 -2.71 -15.29 -10.43
N LYS A 16 -3.66 -15.07 -11.34
CA LYS A 16 -3.98 -13.75 -11.89
C LYS A 16 -4.38 -12.76 -10.78
N MET A 17 -3.78 -11.58 -10.82
CA MET A 17 -4.14 -10.43 -9.98
C MET A 17 -5.09 -9.50 -10.75
N ASP A 18 -6.09 -8.97 -10.05
CA ASP A 18 -6.95 -7.88 -10.51
C ASP A 18 -6.56 -6.56 -9.84
N VAL A 19 -6.61 -5.46 -10.59
CA VAL A 19 -6.23 -4.13 -10.10
C VAL A 19 -7.48 -3.38 -9.68
N GLY A 20 -7.44 -2.81 -8.48
CA GLY A 20 -8.54 -2.02 -7.94
C GLY A 20 -8.10 -0.95 -6.96
N LYS A 21 -9.04 -0.53 -6.13
CA LYS A 21 -8.85 0.45 -5.06
C LYS A 21 -9.46 -0.07 -3.78
N VAL A 22 -8.90 0.31 -2.63
CA VAL A 22 -9.52 0.08 -1.34
C VAL A 22 -10.27 1.32 -0.89
N THR A 23 -11.49 1.12 -0.42
CA THR A 23 -12.32 2.15 0.21
C THR A 23 -12.70 1.67 1.60
N GLY A 24 -12.50 2.49 2.63
CA GLY A 24 -12.87 2.15 4.01
C GLY A 24 -12.46 3.25 4.97
N GLU A 25 -13.22 3.42 6.05
CA GLU A 25 -13.05 4.56 6.98
C GLU A 25 -11.76 4.47 7.82
N THR A 26 -11.23 3.26 8.08
CA THR A 26 -10.11 3.08 9.01
C THR A 26 -9.16 1.93 8.63
N LEU A 27 -8.36 2.11 7.58
CA LEU A 27 -7.08 1.38 7.49
C LEU A 27 -5.95 2.27 8.01
N ALA A 28 -4.88 1.67 8.52
CA ALA A 28 -3.77 2.42 9.08
C ALA A 28 -2.46 1.67 8.83
N TYR A 29 -1.46 2.41 8.38
CA TYR A 29 -0.08 1.93 8.33
C TYR A 29 0.69 2.47 9.54
N TYR A 30 1.43 1.58 10.22
CA TYR A 30 2.34 1.92 11.31
C TYR A 30 3.78 1.66 10.88
N SER A 31 4.59 2.72 10.86
CA SER A 31 6.00 2.60 10.50
C SER A 31 6.84 2.06 11.66
N ASN A 32 7.51 0.93 11.45
CA ASN A 32 8.51 0.44 12.42
C ASN A 32 9.77 1.32 12.46
N LEU A 33 10.13 1.97 11.34
CA LEU A 33 11.24 2.94 11.30
C LEU A 33 11.00 4.10 12.27
N GLN A 34 9.74 4.42 12.52
CA GLN A 34 9.33 5.48 13.45
C GLN A 34 8.75 4.93 14.75
N LYS A 35 9.14 3.70 15.15
CA LYS A 35 8.72 3.04 16.39
C LYS A 35 7.19 3.04 16.59
N LYS A 36 6.42 2.89 15.50
CA LYS A 36 4.95 2.93 15.48
C LYS A 36 4.32 4.22 16.02
N ARG A 37 5.10 5.30 16.18
CA ARG A 37 4.60 6.63 16.62
C ARG A 37 3.77 7.33 15.54
N PHE A 38 3.78 6.79 14.34
CA PHE A 38 3.21 7.40 13.18
C PHE A 38 2.11 6.52 12.59
N LYS A 39 0.93 7.12 12.47
CA LYS A 39 -0.26 6.55 11.84
C LYS A 39 -0.56 7.35 10.57
N LEU A 40 -0.52 6.70 9.42
CA LEU A 40 -1.05 7.28 8.19
C LEU A 40 -2.57 7.06 8.14
N PRO A 41 -3.40 8.11 8.17
CA PRO A 41 -4.72 8.00 7.55
C PRO A 41 -4.47 7.65 6.07
N VAL A 42 -5.22 6.66 5.62
CA VAL A 42 -5.00 5.90 4.39
C VAL A 42 -4.75 6.78 3.17
N LEU A 43 -3.53 6.72 2.63
CA LEU A 43 -3.25 7.08 1.25
C LEU A 43 -2.89 5.80 0.48
N PHE A 44 -3.67 4.72 0.67
CA PHE A 44 -3.60 3.56 -0.20
C PHE A 44 -4.17 3.97 -1.55
N ASN A 45 -3.29 4.29 -2.49
CA ASN A 45 -3.69 4.84 -3.79
C ASN A 45 -3.98 3.74 -4.83
N LYS A 46 -3.58 2.49 -4.52
CA LYS A 46 -3.77 1.32 -5.38
C LYS A 46 -3.85 0.06 -4.55
N ALA A 47 -4.64 -0.90 -5.02
CA ALA A 47 -4.70 -2.24 -4.48
C ALA A 47 -4.76 -3.28 -5.60
N CYS A 48 -4.29 -4.49 -5.32
CA CYS A 48 -4.42 -5.64 -6.20
C CYS A 48 -4.99 -6.82 -5.41
N ALA A 49 -5.88 -7.61 -6.00
CA ALA A 49 -6.47 -8.80 -5.39
C ALA A 49 -6.28 -10.04 -6.28
N CYS A 50 -5.82 -11.15 -5.69
CA CYS A 50 -5.68 -12.41 -6.39
C CYS A 50 -7.04 -13.06 -6.58
N LEU A 51 -7.39 -13.37 -7.83
CA LEU A 51 -8.65 -14.05 -8.16
C LEU A 51 -8.64 -15.55 -7.84
N GLY A 52 -7.46 -16.12 -7.53
CA GLY A 52 -7.31 -17.55 -7.22
C GLY A 52 -7.25 -17.88 -5.73
N CYS A 53 -6.49 -17.11 -4.94
CA CYS A 53 -6.27 -17.41 -3.52
C CYS A 53 -6.71 -16.30 -2.55
N GLY A 54 -7.24 -15.18 -3.05
CA GLY A 54 -7.71 -14.07 -2.21
C GLY A 54 -6.62 -13.22 -1.57
N TYR A 55 -5.34 -13.42 -1.90
CA TYR A 55 -4.25 -12.53 -1.49
C TYR A 55 -4.51 -11.08 -1.94
N VAL A 56 -4.31 -10.12 -1.04
CA VAL A 56 -4.45 -8.69 -1.32
C VAL A 56 -3.12 -7.98 -1.10
N GLU A 57 -2.74 -7.14 -2.05
CA GLU A 57 -1.60 -6.24 -1.97
C GLU A 57 -2.06 -4.78 -1.98
N LEU A 58 -1.54 -3.97 -1.06
CA LEU A 58 -1.92 -2.58 -0.88
C LEU A 58 -0.69 -1.68 -1.05
N TYR A 59 -0.86 -0.61 -1.83
CA TYR A 59 0.21 0.33 -2.15
C TYR A 59 -0.04 1.66 -1.47
N LEU A 60 0.90 2.09 -0.62
CA LEU A 60 0.91 3.42 -0.05
C LEU A 60 1.39 4.45 -1.08
N ASP A 61 0.89 5.68 -0.98
CA ASP A 61 1.54 6.82 -1.62
C ASP A 61 2.93 7.03 -1.03
N VAL A 62 3.96 6.68 -1.81
CA VAL A 62 5.36 6.77 -1.41
C VAL A 62 5.82 8.21 -1.17
N ASN A 63 5.25 9.19 -1.88
CA ASN A 63 5.62 10.59 -1.71
C ASN A 63 5.08 11.10 -0.37
N ALA A 64 3.81 10.82 -0.08
CA ALA A 64 3.21 11.20 1.20
C ALA A 64 3.85 10.47 2.39
N LEU A 65 4.24 9.21 2.20
CA LEU A 65 4.99 8.44 3.19
C LEU A 65 6.35 9.10 3.47
N ASN A 66 7.15 9.38 2.43
CA ASN A 66 8.48 9.96 2.58
C ASN A 66 8.45 11.37 3.18
N GLN A 67 7.54 12.23 2.74
CA GLN A 67 7.35 13.58 3.30
C GLN A 67 7.11 13.51 4.80
N ARG A 68 6.18 12.66 5.24
CA ARG A 68 5.85 12.55 6.67
C ARG A 68 6.93 11.83 7.48
N ILE A 69 7.73 10.95 6.85
CA ILE A 69 8.91 10.40 7.52
C ILE A 69 9.92 11.49 7.84
N GLN A 70 10.17 12.39 6.89
CA GLN A 70 11.11 13.50 7.04
C GLN A 70 10.61 14.55 8.04
N SER A 71 9.33 14.95 7.98
CA SER A 71 8.77 15.96 8.90
C SER A 71 8.74 15.55 10.37
N ASN A 72 8.70 14.24 10.69
CA ASN A 72 8.67 13.75 12.07
C ASN A 72 10.06 13.32 12.58
N GLY A 73 11.12 13.51 11.80
CA GLY A 73 12.51 13.26 12.19
C GLY A 73 13.26 14.51 12.67
N SER A 74 12.56 15.62 12.87
CA SER A 74 13.13 16.95 13.17
C SER A 74 13.00 17.39 14.63
N ASP A 75 12.59 16.49 15.53
CA ASP A 75 12.56 16.72 16.99
C ASP A 75 13.72 16.02 17.70
#